data_AF-A0A9X4AN09-F1
#
_entry.id   AF-A0A9X4AN09-F1
#
_cell.length_a   1.000
_cell.length_b   1.000
_cell.length_c   1.000
_cell.angle_alpha   90.00
_cell.angle_beta   90.00
_cell.angle_gamma   90.00
#
_symmetry.space_group_name_H-M   'P 1'
#
loop_
_entity.id
_entity.type
_entity.pdbx_description
1 polymer ?
#
loop_
_entity_poly.entity_id
_entity_poly.type
_entity_poly.pdbx_seq_one_letter_code
_entity_poly.pdbx_strand_id
1 'polypeptide(L)'
;MEIYGLYGKSGTGKSHKAMQVLKDYEADAIIDDGLLIINKRKVAGKSAKNENSFIAATKRATFFSDRQRNEVYQYLQKSDIRSILIIGTSRKMIRKIVERLDLQPDISWIPIEKYQSNRELRIARARRAKNYHVIPVFPLKIDSTFYGKWFRRLVIKLGKRNESILLVKPIYFQKNKIIISPQCVKDIVQFNAISAIKLHKVQVDFEKVQLVISVKKALSIYDVIQWRDALISDLYCMLKTQYTVDIKWKSIALNEHNLSSNIESHP
;
A
#
# COMPACT_ATOMS: atom_id res chain seq x y z
N MET A 1 -20.31 23.31 -9.81
CA MET A 1 -19.44 22.42 -9.02
C MET A 1 -18.01 22.75 -9.43
N GLU A 2 -17.15 23.09 -8.49
CA GLU A 2 -15.73 23.37 -8.76
C GLU A 2 -14.96 22.06 -9.00
N ILE A 3 -14.05 22.07 -9.97
CA ILE A 3 -13.27 20.87 -10.32
C ILE A 3 -11.78 21.15 -10.20
N TYR A 4 -11.11 20.33 -9.40
CA TYR A 4 -9.67 20.34 -9.20
C TYR A 4 -9.06 19.12 -9.88
N GLY A 5 -8.11 19.31 -10.80
CA GLY A 5 -7.47 18.24 -11.55
C GLY A 5 -6.05 17.97 -11.09
N LEU A 6 -5.83 16.94 -10.26
CA LEU A 6 -4.48 16.50 -9.85
C LEU A 6 -3.86 15.57 -10.90
N TYR A 7 -2.84 16.05 -11.61
CA TYR A 7 -2.23 15.32 -12.72
C TYR A 7 -0.72 15.06 -12.54
N GLY A 8 -0.24 14.02 -13.22
CA GLY A 8 1.16 13.61 -13.24
C GLY A 8 1.32 12.16 -13.70
N LYS A 9 2.50 11.79 -14.20
CA LYS A 9 2.76 10.45 -14.78
C LYS A 9 2.44 9.29 -13.81
N SER A 10 2.29 8.06 -14.31
CA SER A 10 2.12 6.90 -13.43
C SER A 10 3.34 6.76 -12.49
N GLY A 11 3.12 6.40 -11.22
CA GLY A 11 4.21 6.27 -10.25
C GLY A 11 4.74 7.57 -9.65
N THR A 12 4.02 8.69 -9.78
CA THR A 12 4.34 9.97 -9.11
C THR A 12 3.63 10.15 -7.76
N GLY A 13 3.07 9.09 -7.18
CA GLY A 13 2.42 9.16 -5.86
C GLY A 13 1.21 10.10 -5.72
N LYS A 14 0.47 10.38 -6.80
CA LYS A 14 -0.78 11.17 -6.75
C LYS A 14 -1.78 10.67 -5.71
N SER A 15 -2.14 9.39 -5.76
CA SER A 15 -3.07 8.78 -4.80
C SER A 15 -2.55 8.82 -3.35
N HIS A 16 -1.22 8.94 -3.15
CA HIS A 16 -0.63 9.12 -1.82
C HIS A 16 -0.79 10.56 -1.30
N LYS A 17 -0.75 11.57 -2.18
CA LYS A 17 -0.93 12.99 -1.80
C LYS A 17 -2.38 13.47 -1.92
N ALA A 18 -3.26 12.64 -2.50
CA ALA A 18 -4.68 12.94 -2.73
C ALA A 18 -5.39 13.54 -1.51
N MET A 19 -5.24 12.94 -0.33
CA MET A 19 -5.90 13.42 0.90
C MET A 19 -5.34 14.76 1.41
N GLN A 20 -4.06 15.05 1.12
CA GLN A 20 -3.47 16.35 1.43
C GLN A 20 -4.05 17.40 0.47
N VAL A 21 -4.04 17.12 -0.83
CA VAL A 21 -4.60 18.01 -1.86
C VAL A 21 -6.09 18.27 -1.62
N LEU A 22 -6.86 17.24 -1.27
CA LEU A 22 -8.29 17.39 -0.93
C LEU A 22 -8.51 18.44 0.17
N LYS A 23 -7.68 18.44 1.21
CA LYS A 23 -7.79 19.36 2.34
C LYS A 23 -7.33 20.77 1.97
N ASP A 24 -6.19 20.89 1.28
CA ASP A 24 -5.62 22.18 0.90
C ASP A 24 -6.53 22.98 -0.05
N TYR A 25 -7.36 22.28 -0.82
CA TYR A 25 -8.34 22.85 -1.75
C TYR A 25 -9.79 22.72 -1.26
N GLU A 26 -10.00 22.30 0.00
CA GLU A 26 -11.32 22.14 0.63
C GLU A 26 -12.34 21.41 -0.28
N ALA A 27 -11.87 20.38 -0.99
CA ALA A 27 -12.70 19.63 -1.90
C ALA A 27 -13.56 18.58 -1.18
N ASP A 28 -14.84 18.47 -1.54
CA ASP A 28 -15.79 17.58 -0.85
C ASP A 28 -15.56 16.10 -1.18
N ALA A 29 -15.13 15.82 -2.42
CA ALA A 29 -15.02 14.47 -2.96
C ALA A 29 -13.74 14.24 -3.78
N ILE A 30 -13.34 12.96 -3.91
CA ILE A 30 -12.26 12.50 -4.79
C ILE A 30 -12.81 11.53 -5.83
N ILE A 31 -12.38 11.70 -7.08
CA ILE A 31 -12.42 10.67 -8.11
C ILE A 31 -11.02 10.12 -8.35
N ASP A 32 -10.84 8.81 -8.14
CA ASP A 32 -9.58 8.10 -8.43
C ASP A 32 -9.87 6.70 -8.96
N ASP A 33 -9.23 6.33 -10.08
CA ASP A 33 -9.26 4.99 -10.66
C ASP A 33 -10.67 4.34 -10.73
N GLY A 34 -11.70 5.13 -11.06
CA GLY A 34 -13.08 4.68 -11.24
C GLY A 34 -13.94 4.64 -9.96
N LEU A 35 -13.42 5.17 -8.84
CA LEU A 35 -14.14 5.32 -7.58
C LEU A 35 -14.54 6.77 -7.34
N LEU A 36 -15.71 6.97 -6.73
CA LEU A 36 -16.08 8.21 -6.04
C LEU A 36 -15.91 8.02 -4.53
N ILE A 37 -15.22 8.97 -3.91
CA ILE A 37 -14.75 8.87 -2.52
C ILE A 37 -15.12 10.13 -1.76
N ILE A 38 -15.75 9.97 -0.60
CA ILE A 38 -16.13 11.06 0.31
C ILE A 38 -15.77 10.63 1.73
N ASN A 39 -15.19 11.54 2.53
CA ASN A 39 -14.81 11.25 3.91
C ASN A 39 -13.99 9.95 4.06
N LYS A 40 -13.04 9.73 3.14
CA LYS A 40 -12.17 8.53 3.05
C LYS A 40 -12.92 7.22 2.77
N ARG A 41 -14.20 7.27 2.40
CA ARG A 41 -15.05 6.10 2.09
C ARG A 41 -15.41 6.08 0.62
N LYS A 42 -15.40 4.89 0.01
CA LYS A 42 -16.01 4.68 -1.31
C LYS A 42 -17.52 4.87 -1.17
N VAL A 43 -18.09 5.78 -1.95
CA VAL A 43 -19.54 6.01 -1.99
C VAL A 43 -20.19 5.47 -3.27
N ALA A 44 -19.45 5.43 -4.38
CA ALA A 44 -19.91 4.86 -5.64
C ALA A 44 -18.73 4.36 -6.50
N GLY A 45 -19.04 3.49 -7.46
CA GLY A 45 -18.11 3.01 -8.47
C GLY A 45 -17.31 1.75 -8.09
N LYS A 46 -16.46 1.32 -9.02
CA LYS A 46 -15.60 0.13 -8.90
C LYS A 46 -14.17 0.48 -9.26
N SER A 47 -13.22 -0.02 -8.46
CA SER A 47 -11.81 0.31 -8.65
C SER A 47 -11.23 -0.40 -9.87
N ALA A 48 -10.51 0.34 -10.69
CA ALA A 48 -9.67 -0.19 -11.77
C ALA A 48 -8.62 -1.18 -11.26
N LYS A 49 -8.26 -1.15 -9.98
CA LYS A 49 -7.28 -2.08 -9.38
C LYS A 49 -7.78 -3.52 -9.25
N ASN A 50 -9.10 -3.72 -9.33
CA ASN A 50 -9.74 -5.03 -9.27
C ASN A 50 -9.91 -5.67 -10.65
N GLU A 51 -9.55 -4.97 -11.73
CA GLU A 51 -9.73 -5.50 -13.08
C GLU A 51 -8.72 -6.59 -13.42
N ASN A 52 -9.13 -7.52 -14.29
CA ASN A 52 -8.32 -8.66 -14.72
C ASN A 52 -7.38 -8.33 -15.89
N SER A 53 -7.55 -7.18 -16.56
CA SER A 53 -6.67 -6.74 -17.64
C SER A 53 -6.37 -5.25 -17.57
N PHE A 54 -5.22 -4.84 -18.11
CA PHE A 54 -4.82 -3.43 -18.16
C PHE A 54 -5.79 -2.57 -19.00
N ILE A 55 -6.32 -3.13 -20.09
CA ILE A 55 -7.31 -2.46 -20.95
C ILE A 55 -8.61 -2.24 -20.16
N ALA A 56 -9.09 -3.26 -19.45
CA ALA A 56 -10.26 -3.14 -18.59
C ALA A 56 -10.04 -2.13 -17.46
N ALA A 57 -8.87 -2.13 -16.81
CA ALA A 57 -8.48 -1.15 -15.80
C ALA A 57 -8.52 0.29 -16.36
N THR A 58 -8.00 0.51 -17.56
CA THR A 58 -7.99 1.83 -18.21
C THR A 58 -9.42 2.29 -18.56
N LYS A 59 -10.25 1.39 -19.09
CA LYS A 59 -11.68 1.65 -19.36
C LYS A 59 -12.43 1.98 -18.07
N ARG A 60 -12.16 1.26 -16.98
CA ARG A 60 -12.75 1.48 -15.65
C ARG A 60 -12.36 2.84 -15.07
N ALA A 61 -11.08 3.20 -15.14
CA ALA A 61 -10.56 4.45 -14.59
C ALA A 61 -11.09 5.70 -15.31
N THR A 62 -11.51 5.55 -16.57
CA THR A 62 -12.06 6.63 -17.40
C THR A 62 -13.58 6.57 -17.56
N PHE A 63 -14.27 5.81 -16.69
CA PHE A 63 -15.73 5.66 -16.70
C PHE A 63 -16.31 5.27 -18.07
N PHE A 64 -15.62 4.39 -18.79
CA PHE A 64 -16.05 3.96 -20.12
C PHE A 64 -17.39 3.19 -20.09
N SER A 65 -17.62 2.38 -19.05
CA SER A 65 -18.90 1.66 -18.90
C SER A 65 -20.01 2.62 -18.49
N ASP A 66 -21.10 2.69 -19.26
CA ASP A 66 -22.25 3.54 -18.92
C ASP A 66 -22.92 3.13 -17.61
N ARG A 67 -22.92 1.83 -17.28
CA ARG A 67 -23.41 1.36 -15.97
C ARG A 67 -22.66 2.00 -14.80
N GLN A 68 -21.33 1.97 -14.83
CA GLN A 68 -20.50 2.57 -13.77
C GLN A 68 -20.60 4.11 -13.80
N ARG A 69 -20.62 4.69 -15.01
CA ARG A 69 -20.78 6.13 -15.21
C ARG A 69 -22.07 6.62 -14.57
N ASN A 70 -23.19 5.94 -14.84
CA ASN A 70 -24.51 6.28 -14.32
C ASN A 70 -24.58 6.12 -12.79
N GLU A 71 -23.98 5.07 -12.23
CA GLU A 71 -23.87 4.88 -10.78
C GLU A 71 -23.22 6.09 -10.08
N VAL A 72 -22.09 6.56 -10.61
CA VAL A 72 -21.37 7.71 -10.04
C VAL A 72 -22.09 9.02 -10.33
N TYR A 73 -22.60 9.20 -11.55
CA TYR A 73 -23.37 10.38 -11.93
C TYR A 73 -24.62 10.58 -11.05
N GLN A 74 -25.42 9.53 -10.86
CA GLN A 74 -26.61 9.59 -10.00
C GLN A 74 -26.26 9.93 -8.55
N TYR A 75 -25.12 9.48 -8.05
CA TYR A 75 -24.66 9.84 -6.71
C TYR A 75 -24.30 11.33 -6.64
N LEU A 76 -23.57 11.85 -7.64
CA LEU A 76 -23.19 13.25 -7.73
C LEU A 76 -24.42 14.18 -7.78
N GLN A 77 -25.46 13.79 -8.53
CA GLN A 77 -26.70 14.58 -8.65
C GLN A 77 -27.54 14.62 -7.35
N LYS A 78 -27.43 13.60 -6.51
CA LYS A 78 -28.20 13.49 -5.25
C LYS A 78 -27.48 14.06 -4.04
N SER A 79 -26.21 14.44 -4.18
CA SER A 79 -25.34 14.86 -3.08
C SER A 79 -25.04 16.35 -3.18
N ASP A 80 -24.93 17.05 -2.05
CA ASP A 80 -24.45 18.45 -2.00
C ASP A 80 -22.91 18.50 -2.11
N ILE A 81 -22.39 18.04 -3.26
CA ILE A 81 -20.96 18.10 -3.58
C ILE A 81 -20.73 19.38 -4.39
N ARG A 82 -20.08 20.36 -3.76
CA ARG A 82 -19.81 21.67 -4.35
C ARG A 82 -18.46 21.68 -5.07
N SER A 83 -17.51 20.88 -4.60
CA SER A 83 -16.15 20.80 -5.14
C SER A 83 -15.64 19.35 -5.24
N ILE A 84 -14.88 19.03 -6.29
CA ILE A 84 -14.38 17.67 -6.52
C ILE A 84 -12.94 17.64 -7.02
N LEU A 85 -12.14 16.75 -6.43
CA LEU A 85 -10.76 16.49 -6.83
C LEU A 85 -10.71 15.26 -7.74
N ILE A 86 -10.32 15.42 -9.00
CA ILE A 86 -10.16 14.34 -9.97
C ILE A 86 -8.68 14.04 -10.17
N ILE A 87 -8.31 12.78 -9.94
CA ILE A 87 -6.93 12.30 -10.08
C ILE A 87 -6.75 11.61 -11.43
N GLY A 88 -5.70 12.00 -12.16
CA GLY A 88 -5.41 11.38 -13.46
C GLY A 88 -3.93 11.33 -13.81
N THR A 89 -3.60 10.47 -14.75
CA THR A 89 -2.22 10.32 -15.25
C THR A 89 -1.80 11.44 -16.22
N SER A 90 -2.78 12.17 -16.74
CA SER A 90 -2.59 13.31 -17.65
C SER A 90 -3.82 14.22 -17.62
N ARG A 91 -3.67 15.46 -18.08
CA ARG A 91 -4.80 16.38 -18.28
C ARG A 91 -5.87 15.78 -19.22
N LYS A 92 -5.43 15.07 -20.28
CA LYS A 92 -6.32 14.35 -21.22
C LYS A 92 -7.20 13.32 -20.51
N MET A 93 -6.62 12.54 -19.59
CA MET A 93 -7.38 11.55 -18.82
C MET A 93 -8.44 12.22 -17.93
N ILE A 94 -8.10 13.33 -17.27
CA ILE A 94 -9.02 14.06 -16.39
C ILE A 94 -10.16 14.68 -17.19
N ARG A 95 -9.87 15.34 -18.32
CA ARG A 95 -10.90 15.88 -19.22
C ARG A 95 -11.89 14.79 -19.66
N LYS A 96 -11.38 13.62 -20.04
CA LYS A 96 -12.23 12.48 -20.39
C LYS A 96 -13.14 12.04 -19.24
N ILE A 97 -12.65 12.07 -17.99
CA ILE A 97 -13.48 11.75 -16.82
C ILE A 97 -14.57 12.80 -16.63
N VAL A 98 -14.22 14.08 -16.72
CA VAL A 98 -15.16 15.22 -16.62
C VAL A 98 -16.25 15.11 -17.67
N GLU A 99 -15.88 14.90 -18.94
CA GLU A 99 -16.82 14.68 -20.05
C GLU A 99 -17.72 13.46 -19.81
N ARG A 100 -17.15 12.33 -19.37
CA ARG A 100 -17.91 11.10 -19.15
C ARG A 100 -18.89 11.20 -18.00
N LEU A 101 -18.57 11.97 -16.97
CA LEU A 101 -19.44 12.21 -15.82
C LEU A 101 -20.34 13.43 -16.00
N ASP A 102 -20.36 14.04 -17.19
CA ASP A 102 -21.21 15.19 -17.52
C ASP A 102 -21.04 16.34 -16.52
N LEU A 103 -19.77 16.63 -16.19
CA LEU A 103 -19.37 17.71 -15.29
C LEU A 103 -18.97 18.95 -16.08
N GLN A 104 -19.02 20.12 -15.44
CA GLN A 104 -18.60 21.38 -16.04
C GLN A 104 -17.13 21.31 -16.49
N PRO A 105 -16.76 21.86 -17.66
CA PRO A 105 -15.44 21.65 -18.24
C PRO A 105 -14.32 22.51 -17.61
N ASP A 106 -14.66 23.43 -16.72
CA ASP A 106 -13.67 24.30 -16.07
C ASP A 106 -12.93 23.55 -14.96
N ILE A 107 -11.61 23.42 -15.11
CA ILE A 107 -10.75 22.57 -14.27
C ILE A 107 -9.55 23.39 -13.79
N SER A 108 -9.44 23.54 -12.48
CA SER A 108 -8.26 24.06 -11.81
C SER A 108 -7.15 22.99 -11.80
N TRP A 109 -6.08 23.23 -12.56
CA TRP A 109 -5.02 22.24 -12.77
C TRP A 109 -3.96 22.24 -11.67
N ILE A 110 -3.72 21.08 -11.05
CA ILE A 110 -2.75 20.90 -9.97
C ILE A 110 -1.69 19.88 -10.41
N PRO A 111 -0.44 20.29 -10.69
CA PRO A 111 0.64 19.35 -10.94
C PRO A 111 1.07 18.65 -9.65
N ILE A 112 1.32 17.34 -9.70
CA ILE A 112 1.78 16.55 -8.54
C ILE A 112 3.13 17.03 -7.99
N GLU A 113 3.95 17.65 -8.84
CA GLU A 113 5.24 18.23 -8.50
C GLU A 113 5.11 19.34 -7.44
N LYS A 114 3.96 20.01 -7.33
CA LYS A 114 3.67 20.97 -6.23
C LYS A 114 3.66 20.28 -4.85
N TYR A 115 3.40 18.98 -4.81
CA TYR A 115 3.18 18.19 -3.59
C TYR A 115 4.27 17.15 -3.30
N GLN A 116 5.22 16.98 -4.23
CA GLN A 116 6.27 15.97 -4.11
C GLN A 116 7.65 16.53 -4.44
N SER A 117 8.59 16.27 -3.53
CA SER A 117 10.01 16.46 -3.80
C SER A 117 10.54 15.45 -4.83
N ASN A 118 11.67 15.78 -5.46
CA ASN A 118 12.38 14.85 -6.36
C ASN A 118 12.72 13.51 -5.68
N ARG A 119 13.02 13.52 -4.39
CA ARG A 119 13.28 12.31 -3.60
C ARG A 119 12.02 11.45 -3.45
N GLU A 120 10.89 12.06 -3.10
CA GLU A 120 9.60 11.34 -3.00
C GLU A 120 9.16 10.78 -4.36
N LEU A 121 9.35 11.52 -5.45
CA LEU A 121 9.08 11.05 -6.81
C LEU A 121 9.89 9.80 -7.16
N ARG A 122 11.18 9.76 -6.79
CA ARG A 122 12.03 8.56 -6.99
C ARG A 122 11.51 7.36 -6.19
N ILE A 123 11.13 7.56 -4.93
CA ILE A 123 10.55 6.50 -4.07
C ILE A 123 9.24 5.99 -4.67
N ALA A 124 8.36 6.90 -5.12
CA ALA A 124 7.09 6.54 -5.73
C ALA A 124 7.28 5.74 -7.03
N ARG A 125 8.25 6.10 -7.87
CA ARG A 125 8.62 5.36 -9.09
C ARG A 125 9.16 3.97 -8.76
N ALA A 126 10.04 3.84 -7.76
CA ALA A 126 10.58 2.56 -7.34
C ALA A 126 9.48 1.61 -6.81
N ARG A 127 8.52 2.14 -6.02
CA ARG A 127 7.34 1.37 -5.58
C ARG A 127 6.47 0.95 -6.76
N ARG A 128 6.24 1.85 -7.72
CA ARG A 128 5.43 1.58 -8.91
C ARG A 128 6.06 0.51 -9.82
N ALA A 129 7.38 0.48 -9.95
CA ALA A 129 8.13 -0.56 -10.68
C ALA A 129 7.90 -1.95 -10.06
N LYS A 130 7.75 -2.02 -8.73
CA LYS A 130 7.35 -3.23 -7.99
C LYS A 130 5.84 -3.51 -8.04
N ASN A 131 5.09 -2.82 -8.92
CA ASN A 131 3.64 -2.92 -9.08
C ASN A 131 2.81 -2.56 -7.85
N TYR A 132 3.36 -1.75 -6.94
CA TYR A 132 2.59 -1.18 -5.84
C TYR A 132 1.82 0.06 -6.28
N HIS A 133 0.58 0.16 -5.79
CA HIS A 133 -0.32 1.29 -6.01
C HIS A 133 -0.96 1.69 -4.69
N VAL A 134 -1.28 2.97 -4.54
CA VAL A 134 -2.00 3.48 -3.37
C VAL A 134 -3.44 3.72 -3.78
N ILE A 135 -4.39 3.38 -2.90
CA ILE A 135 -5.79 3.79 -3.02
C ILE A 135 -6.09 4.76 -1.87
N PRO A 136 -6.64 5.95 -2.13
CA PRO A 136 -6.82 6.98 -1.10
C PRO A 136 -7.98 6.71 -0.12
N VAL A 137 -8.61 5.52 -0.17
CA VAL A 137 -9.70 5.13 0.76
C VAL A 137 -9.25 4.31 1.96
N PHE A 138 -10.02 4.45 3.05
CA PHE A 138 -10.17 3.48 4.14
C PHE A 138 -11.58 2.90 4.11
N PRO A 139 -11.82 1.78 3.40
CA PRO A 139 -13.09 1.11 3.57
C PRO A 139 -13.19 0.54 4.99
N LEU A 140 -14.31 0.82 5.68
CA LEU A 140 -14.63 0.20 6.98
C LEU A 140 -14.72 -1.33 6.87
N LYS A 141 -15.12 -1.84 5.68
CA LYS A 141 -15.07 -3.26 5.30
C LYS A 141 -14.17 -3.41 4.09
N ILE A 142 -12.89 -3.73 4.32
CA ILE A 142 -11.91 -3.92 3.25
C ILE A 142 -12.31 -5.12 2.37
N ASP A 143 -12.84 -6.17 2.98
CA ASP A 143 -13.19 -7.44 2.32
C ASP A 143 -14.28 -7.31 1.24
N SER A 144 -15.18 -6.32 1.34
CA SER A 144 -16.24 -6.10 0.34
C SER A 144 -15.80 -5.18 -0.81
N THR A 145 -14.67 -4.49 -0.67
CA THR A 145 -14.17 -3.53 -1.68
C THR A 145 -12.97 -4.09 -2.45
N PHE A 146 -12.14 -4.91 -1.77
CA PHE A 146 -10.94 -5.52 -2.32
C PHE A 146 -10.90 -7.00 -1.96
N TYR A 147 -11.07 -7.88 -2.95
CA TYR A 147 -11.19 -9.32 -2.74
C TYR A 147 -9.82 -10.02 -2.67
N GLY A 148 -9.34 -10.43 -1.48
CA GLY A 148 -8.15 -11.28 -1.32
C GLY A 148 -6.93 -10.61 -0.66
N LYS A 149 -5.82 -11.35 -0.47
CA LYS A 149 -4.61 -10.93 0.29
C LYS A 149 -3.60 -10.05 -0.50
N TRP A 150 -4.05 -9.25 -1.45
CA TRP A 150 -3.18 -8.46 -2.35
C TRP A 150 -3.07 -6.97 -1.97
N PHE A 151 -3.52 -6.60 -0.77
CA PHE A 151 -3.44 -5.26 -0.21
C PHE A 151 -2.84 -5.26 1.21
N ARG A 152 -2.29 -4.12 1.62
CA ARG A 152 -1.76 -3.85 2.96
C ARG A 152 -2.15 -2.46 3.42
N ARG A 153 -2.55 -2.35 4.69
CA ARG A 153 -2.67 -1.06 5.38
C ARG A 153 -1.30 -0.57 5.80
N LEU A 154 -0.96 0.66 5.40
CA LEU A 154 0.20 1.37 5.90
C LEU A 154 -0.25 2.60 6.69
N VAL A 155 0.43 2.91 7.78
CA VAL A 155 0.31 4.20 8.44
C VAL A 155 1.53 5.01 8.02
N ILE A 156 1.28 6.15 7.38
CA ILE A 156 2.29 7.08 6.91
C ILE A 156 2.14 8.40 7.64
N LYS A 157 3.26 9.09 7.87
CA LYS A 157 3.25 10.43 8.43
C LYS A 157 3.13 11.43 7.28
N LEU A 158 1.98 12.09 7.18
CA LEU A 158 1.74 13.19 6.23
C LEU A 158 1.68 14.50 7.04
N GLY A 159 2.78 15.25 7.03
CA GLY A 159 2.94 16.43 7.87
C GLY A 159 2.99 16.09 9.37
N LYS A 160 2.15 16.76 10.18
CA LYS A 160 2.04 16.52 11.63
C LYS A 160 1.13 15.35 12.01
N ARG A 161 0.39 14.75 11.06
CA ARG A 161 -0.60 13.70 11.35
C ARG A 161 -0.19 12.35 10.74
N ASN A 162 -0.56 11.28 11.45
CA ASN A 162 -0.49 9.93 10.93
C ASN A 162 -1.75 9.66 10.10
N GLU A 163 -1.58 9.34 8.82
CA GLU A 163 -2.67 8.90 7.96
C GLU A 163 -2.48 7.42 7.64
N SER A 164 -3.57 6.66 7.71
CA SER A 164 -3.55 5.34 7.10
C SER A 164 -3.70 5.51 5.58
N ILE A 165 -3.04 4.67 4.77
CA ILE A 165 -3.24 4.48 3.32
C ILE A 165 -3.34 2.98 2.98
N LEU A 166 -4.05 2.64 1.91
CA LEU A 166 -4.12 1.27 1.41
C LEU A 166 -3.12 1.09 0.25
N LEU A 167 -2.11 0.24 0.45
CA LEU A 167 -1.16 -0.16 -0.58
C LEU A 167 -1.63 -1.47 -1.23
N VAL A 168 -1.65 -1.54 -2.54
CA VAL A 168 -2.17 -2.70 -3.28
C VAL A 168 -1.26 -3.14 -4.42
N LYS A 169 -1.31 -4.43 -4.76
CA LYS A 169 -0.77 -4.98 -6.01
C LYS A 169 -1.93 -5.37 -6.94
N PRO A 170 -2.21 -4.61 -8.02
CA PRO A 170 -3.39 -4.82 -8.85
C PRO A 170 -3.39 -6.20 -9.54
N ILE A 171 -4.59 -6.78 -9.68
CA ILE A 171 -4.80 -8.15 -10.16
C ILE A 171 -4.32 -8.32 -11.61
N TYR A 172 -4.59 -7.35 -12.49
CA TYR A 172 -4.17 -7.40 -13.90
C TYR A 172 -2.64 -7.45 -14.12
N PHE A 173 -1.81 -7.18 -13.12
CA PHE A 173 -0.36 -7.40 -13.19
C PHE A 173 0.07 -8.81 -12.81
N GLN A 174 -0.86 -9.68 -12.40
CA GLN A 174 -0.60 -11.04 -11.94
C GLN A 174 -0.88 -12.12 -13.00
N LYS A 175 -1.52 -11.77 -14.13
CA LYS A 175 -1.79 -12.73 -15.21
C LYS A 175 -0.46 -13.21 -15.82
N ASN A 176 -0.28 -14.53 -15.91
CA ASN A 176 0.97 -15.24 -16.30
C ASN A 176 2.16 -15.11 -15.31
N LYS A 177 1.91 -14.86 -14.02
CA LYS A 177 2.96 -14.92 -13.00
C LYS A 177 2.83 -16.18 -12.16
N ILE A 178 3.98 -16.76 -11.80
CA ILE A 178 4.08 -17.72 -10.71
C ILE A 178 3.74 -16.95 -9.43
N ILE A 179 2.64 -17.34 -8.77
CA ILE A 179 2.21 -16.74 -7.50
C ILE A 179 2.79 -17.57 -6.37
N ILE A 180 3.67 -16.95 -5.57
CA ILE A 180 4.16 -17.56 -4.34
C ILE A 180 3.10 -17.33 -3.25
N SER A 181 2.47 -18.41 -2.81
CA SER A 181 1.54 -18.35 -1.68
C SER A 181 2.28 -17.87 -0.42
N PRO A 182 1.67 -17.01 0.42
CA PRO A 182 2.23 -16.67 1.72
C PRO A 182 2.50 -17.90 2.60
N GLN A 183 1.80 -19.02 2.36
CA GLN A 183 2.04 -20.28 3.05
C GLN A 183 3.41 -20.87 2.68
N CYS A 184 3.78 -20.88 1.40
CA CYS A 184 5.09 -21.36 0.94
C CYS A 184 6.23 -20.62 1.66
N VAL A 185 6.11 -19.29 1.83
CA VAL A 185 7.10 -18.51 2.60
C VAL A 185 7.14 -18.93 4.08
N LYS A 186 5.99 -19.19 4.70
CA LYS A 186 5.94 -19.68 6.08
C LYS A 186 6.59 -21.05 6.22
N ASP A 187 6.37 -21.93 5.25
CA ASP A 187 6.94 -23.27 5.23
C ASP A 187 8.47 -23.20 5.14
N ILE A 188 9.01 -22.31 4.29
CA ILE A 188 10.47 -22.04 4.21
C ILE A 188 11.01 -21.52 5.54
N VAL A 189 10.30 -20.57 6.19
CA VAL A 189 10.70 -20.05 7.50
C VAL A 189 10.71 -21.15 8.56
N GLN A 190 9.71 -22.04 8.55
CA GLN A 190 9.61 -23.15 9.50
C GLN A 190 10.71 -24.18 9.27
N PHE A 191 10.99 -24.51 8.01
CA PHE A 191 12.07 -25.43 7.63
C PHE A 191 13.44 -24.92 8.08
N ASN A 192 13.67 -23.61 7.98
CA ASN A 192 14.91 -22.97 8.43
C ASN A 192 14.97 -22.71 9.94
N ALA A 193 13.93 -23.02 10.71
CA ALA A 193 13.94 -22.77 12.15
C ALA A 193 14.92 -23.73 12.86
N ILE A 194 15.91 -23.17 13.56
CA ILE A 194 16.82 -23.96 14.39
C ILE A 194 16.16 -24.35 15.72
N SER A 195 16.53 -25.50 16.28
CA SER A 195 15.92 -26.09 17.49
C SER A 195 15.97 -25.19 18.74
N ALA A 196 16.90 -24.24 18.76
CA ALA A 196 17.08 -23.26 19.82
C ALA A 196 16.24 -21.98 19.65
N ILE A 197 15.61 -21.77 18.48
CA ILE A 197 14.65 -20.69 18.21
C ILE A 197 13.23 -21.26 18.15
N LYS A 198 12.39 -20.86 19.10
CA LYS A 198 10.95 -21.17 19.09
C LYS A 198 10.20 -20.08 18.34
N LEU A 199 9.61 -20.43 17.19
CA LEU A 199 8.71 -19.56 16.43
C LEU A 199 7.32 -19.56 17.06
N HIS A 200 6.85 -18.41 17.54
CA HIS A 200 5.48 -18.24 18.06
C HIS A 200 4.52 -17.72 17.00
N LYS A 201 5.00 -16.86 16.11
CA LYS A 201 4.18 -16.27 15.05
C LYS A 201 5.03 -15.98 13.81
N VAL A 202 4.52 -16.41 12.66
CA VAL A 202 5.07 -16.07 11.34
C VAL A 202 3.99 -15.36 10.55
N GLN A 203 4.20 -14.08 10.27
CA GLN A 203 3.31 -13.27 9.46
C GLN A 203 4.03 -12.83 8.19
N VAL A 204 3.44 -13.17 7.04
CA VAL A 204 3.98 -12.85 5.71
C VAL A 204 3.03 -11.85 5.05
N ASP A 205 3.59 -10.73 4.61
CA ASP A 205 2.87 -9.63 3.96
C ASP A 205 3.73 -9.03 2.85
N PHE A 206 3.38 -9.36 1.59
CA PHE A 206 4.23 -9.14 0.42
C PHE A 206 5.65 -9.69 0.61
N GLU A 207 6.70 -8.89 0.35
CA GLU A 207 8.10 -9.28 0.58
C GLU A 207 8.57 -8.96 2.02
N LYS A 208 7.66 -8.97 3.00
CA LYS A 208 8.00 -8.77 4.41
C LYS A 208 7.55 -9.95 5.25
N VAL A 209 8.49 -10.51 6.00
CA VAL A 209 8.27 -11.55 7.00
C VAL A 209 8.45 -10.93 8.38
N GLN A 210 7.48 -11.13 9.26
CA GLN A 210 7.54 -10.73 10.66
C GLN A 210 7.49 -11.97 11.53
N LEU A 211 8.51 -12.10 12.38
CA LEU A 211 8.72 -13.25 13.24
C LEU A 211 8.57 -12.82 14.69
N VAL A 212 7.83 -13.58 15.48
CA VAL A 212 7.83 -13.49 16.94
C VAL A 212 8.50 -14.74 17.48
N ILE A 213 9.64 -14.58 18.14
CA ILE A 213 10.49 -15.70 18.56
C ILE A 213 10.73 -15.73 20.07
N SER A 214 11.09 -16.90 20.59
CA SER A 214 11.76 -17.04 21.89
C SER A 214 12.99 -17.90 21.70
N VAL A 215 14.00 -17.64 22.51
CA VAL A 215 15.32 -18.21 22.29
C VAL A 215 15.80 -18.90 23.56
N LYS A 216 16.28 -20.13 23.43
CA LYS A 216 16.73 -20.98 24.56
C LYS A 216 18.12 -20.52 25.07
N LYS A 217 18.44 -20.83 26.33
CA LYS A 217 19.77 -20.58 26.95
C LYS A 217 20.84 -21.19 26.04
N ALA A 218 21.70 -20.34 25.44
CA ALA A 218 22.91 -20.63 24.64
C ALA A 218 23.03 -19.75 23.37
N LEU A 219 21.95 -19.13 22.87
CA LEU A 219 22.04 -18.30 21.65
C LEU A 219 22.24 -16.82 21.99
N SER A 220 23.26 -16.23 21.40
CA SER A 220 23.51 -14.80 21.44
C SER A 220 22.60 -14.05 20.45
N ILE A 221 22.54 -12.72 20.60
CA ILE A 221 21.89 -11.85 19.61
C ILE A 221 22.57 -11.99 18.23
N TYR A 222 23.89 -12.21 18.22
CA TYR A 222 24.66 -12.38 17.00
C TYR A 222 24.22 -13.62 16.22
N ASP A 223 24.01 -14.74 16.91
CA ASP A 223 23.54 -15.99 16.28
C ASP A 223 22.15 -15.83 15.65
N VAL A 224 21.27 -15.06 16.31
CA VAL A 224 19.93 -14.78 15.77
C VAL A 224 20.00 -13.86 14.54
N ILE A 225 20.93 -12.92 14.50
CA ILE A 225 21.18 -12.08 13.32
C ILE A 225 21.73 -12.93 12.17
N GLN A 226 22.70 -13.80 12.43
CA GLN A 226 23.25 -14.71 11.43
C GLN A 226 22.17 -15.64 10.86
N TRP A 227 21.35 -16.23 11.72
CA TRP A 227 20.21 -17.04 11.30
C TRP A 227 19.21 -16.25 10.43
N ARG A 228 18.90 -15.00 10.82
CA ARG A 228 18.03 -14.12 10.02
C ARG A 228 18.61 -13.88 8.62
N ASP A 229 19.90 -13.61 8.53
CA ASP A 229 20.55 -13.28 7.27
C ASP A 229 20.65 -14.50 6.35
N ALA A 230 20.91 -15.68 6.92
CA ALA A 230 20.81 -16.97 6.22
C ALA A 230 19.37 -17.19 5.68
N LEU A 231 18.35 -17.01 6.52
CA LEU A 231 16.94 -17.13 6.10
C LEU A 231 16.58 -16.16 4.96
N ILE A 232 17.07 -14.91 5.00
CA ILE A 232 16.87 -13.95 3.90
C ILE A 232 17.53 -14.45 2.61
N SER A 233 18.74 -14.99 2.72
CA SER A 233 19.47 -15.58 1.60
C SER A 233 18.72 -16.76 0.99
N ASP A 234 18.23 -17.69 1.82
CA ASP A 234 17.49 -18.88 1.35
C ASP A 234 16.17 -18.51 0.69
N LEU A 235 15.42 -17.58 1.28
CA LEU A 235 14.22 -17.02 0.66
C LEU A 235 14.53 -16.43 -0.72
N TYR A 236 15.65 -15.71 -0.86
CA TYR A 236 16.07 -15.20 -2.16
C TYR A 236 16.49 -16.31 -3.13
N CYS A 237 17.27 -17.29 -2.68
CA CYS A 237 17.72 -18.40 -3.50
C CYS A 237 16.57 -19.22 -4.07
N MET A 238 15.59 -19.55 -3.23
CA MET A 238 14.42 -20.37 -3.58
C MET A 238 13.39 -19.61 -4.40
N LEU A 239 13.12 -18.34 -4.05
CA LEU A 239 11.99 -17.58 -4.59
C LEU A 239 12.40 -16.48 -5.58
N LYS A 240 13.70 -16.27 -5.77
CA LYS A 240 14.30 -15.17 -6.56
C LYS A 240 13.70 -13.80 -6.23
N THR A 241 13.29 -13.64 -4.96
CA THR A 241 12.57 -12.46 -4.46
C THR A 241 13.25 -11.98 -3.19
N GLN A 242 13.55 -10.69 -3.11
CA GLN A 242 14.23 -10.11 -1.96
C GLN A 242 13.22 -9.83 -0.83
N TYR A 243 13.28 -10.63 0.22
CA TYR A 243 12.46 -10.46 1.42
C TYR A 243 13.16 -9.61 2.48
N THR A 244 12.36 -8.94 3.31
CA THR A 244 12.79 -8.32 4.56
C THR A 244 12.27 -9.15 5.72
N VAL A 245 13.13 -9.50 6.67
CA VAL A 245 12.77 -10.30 7.86
C VAL A 245 12.94 -9.45 9.11
N ASP A 246 11.84 -9.14 9.77
CA ASP A 246 11.83 -8.44 11.05
C ASP A 246 11.58 -9.42 12.18
N ILE A 247 12.43 -9.37 13.21
CA ILE A 247 12.33 -10.23 14.39
C ILE A 247 11.85 -9.41 15.60
N LYS A 248 10.84 -9.94 16.29
CA LYS A 248 10.38 -9.48 17.61
C LYS A 248 10.60 -10.57 18.64
N TRP A 249 11.15 -10.18 19.78
CA TRP A 249 11.42 -11.08 20.89
C TRP A 249 10.19 -11.17 21.79
N LYS A 250 9.76 -12.39 22.09
CA LYS A 250 8.78 -12.65 23.15
C LYS A 250 9.45 -12.93 24.48
N SER A 251 10.58 -13.64 24.46
CA SER A 251 11.43 -13.88 25.64
C SER A 251 12.86 -14.21 25.20
N ILE A 252 13.83 -13.85 26.04
CA ILE A 252 15.25 -14.16 25.87
C ILE A 252 15.66 -14.89 27.15
N ALA A 253 16.11 -16.14 27.01
CA ALA A 253 16.68 -16.86 28.13
C ALA A 253 18.18 -16.50 28.24
N LEU A 254 18.52 -15.64 29.20
CA LEU A 254 19.90 -15.20 29.45
C LEU A 254 20.66 -16.27 30.23
N ASN A 255 21.94 -16.48 29.91
CA ASN A 255 22.84 -17.25 30.75
C ASN A 255 23.22 -16.40 31.98
N GLU A 256 22.98 -16.93 33.17
CA GLU A 256 23.28 -16.27 34.46
C GLU A 256 24.78 -15.96 34.65
N HIS A 257 25.66 -16.62 33.90
CA HIS A 257 27.11 -16.41 33.99
C HIS A 257 27.65 -15.09 33.40
N ASN A 258 26.83 -14.29 32.72
CA ASN A 258 27.28 -13.00 32.16
C ASN A 258 26.83 -11.77 32.97
N LEU A 259 26.20 -11.97 34.13
CA LEU A 259 25.74 -10.88 35.02
C LEU A 259 26.65 -10.64 36.22
N SER A 260 27.63 -11.52 36.48
CA SER A 260 28.45 -11.49 37.70
C SER A 260 29.88 -10.95 37.53
N SER A 261 30.27 -10.40 36.38
CA SER A 261 31.66 -9.94 36.17
C SER A 261 31.88 -8.42 36.17
N ASN A 262 30.94 -7.59 36.63
CA ASN A 262 31.12 -6.13 36.65
C ASN A 262 30.78 -5.44 37.98
N ILE A 263 30.83 -6.15 39.10
CA ILE A 263 30.77 -5.53 40.44
C ILE A 263 31.83 -6.16 41.34
N GLU A 264 33.10 -5.95 41.02
CA GLU A 264 34.17 -6.03 42.01
C GLU A 264 34.88 -4.67 42.08
N SER A 265 34.49 -3.93 43.12
CA SER A 265 35.34 -3.10 43.98
C SER A 265 36.63 -2.53 43.38
N HIS A 266 36.62 -1.21 43.17
CA HIS A 266 37.81 -0.42 43.45
C HIS A 266 37.63 0.31 44.80
N PRO A 267 38.55 0.13 45.77
CA PRO A 267 38.60 0.93 46.99
C PRO A 267 38.99 2.39 46.72
#